data_AF-A0A254RMS3-F1
#
_entry.id   AF-A0A254RMS3-F1
#
_cell.length_a   1.000
_cell.length_b   1.000
_cell.length_c   1.000
_cell.angle_alpha   90.00
_cell.angle_beta   90.00
_cell.angle_gamma   90.00
#
_symmetry.space_group_name_H-M   'P 1'
#
loop_
_entity.id
_entity.type
_entity.pdbx_description
1 polymer ?
#
loop_
_entity_poly.entity_id
_entity_poly.type
_entity_poly.pdbx_seq_one_letter_code
_entity_poly.pdbx_strand_id
1 'polypeptide(L)'
;MKKVLKKILGNFEFRCIVGVLACFAFLQYGQIRVENVILHQGETAEKTSLPISRKMMQGEIFRVSFIISNPLNLRYDLNIIPDDCAESLTINGADIPLSDYSGRCNYSKGFVLADSVTAPHRVGPRTTYELTLKNGGGPGGINVFPKGTGFTDALEIVIAILVGLALASLCKRRKWHSFLLFCIVFGVFLRFAMFSALPYTQFANDVEGHLAYIQYIADNLAIPAADECWTCYHPPVYYTVAAPSLVVSGLLGFASSAGVQLFSLALSILVLICGLTLLKKLVDGKSLIVAAALWTVWPTLLLVAPRIGNDQMFIALHVLCLLSGFNYIRYRKGSSLVFAVVCAALAIWTKSTGFISLALVILMAVAGYLKNRLPEKFAPSKTEIISWVLLLLVFVGLAFEKTMGEGGLVSNANSLHSGLKVGNEAGNYLYFDLKSFLTEPYTSAWANGLGREYFLNYAFKSSLFGEFKLVETALGKTLASFISVSFLGLSVFAIRGWWNTKLDVYHWILFIQGILFFAALSFLRYKYPYACSNDFRYIMPALLSFVPYVGLGIYQKEFSLKWKILGIATVLVFVVCSVLLMGCVFG
;
A
#
# COMPACT_ATOMS: atom_id res chain seq x y z
N MET A 1 10.07 -27.84 32.35
CA MET A 1 9.27 -26.59 32.23
C MET A 1 10.07 -25.30 32.52
N LYS A 2 10.67 -25.10 33.72
CA LYS A 2 11.41 -23.86 34.08
C LYS A 2 12.54 -23.44 33.11
N LYS A 3 13.35 -24.38 32.59
CA LYS A 3 14.42 -24.09 31.61
C LYS A 3 13.90 -23.63 30.25
N VAL A 4 12.81 -24.21 29.77
CA VAL A 4 12.17 -23.84 28.49
C VAL A 4 11.55 -22.45 28.61
N LEU A 5 10.85 -22.18 29.71
CA LEU A 5 10.27 -20.87 29.99
C LEU A 5 11.34 -19.78 30.11
N LYS A 6 12.45 -20.04 30.81
CA LYS A 6 13.59 -19.10 30.90
C LYS A 6 14.23 -18.83 29.52
N LYS A 7 14.28 -19.83 28.63
CA LYS A 7 14.79 -19.68 27.26
C LYS A 7 13.85 -18.85 26.38
N ILE A 8 12.53 -19.03 26.52
CA ILE A 8 11.52 -18.25 25.80
C ILE A 8 11.51 -16.79 26.29
N LEU A 9 11.49 -16.56 27.61
CA LEU A 9 11.54 -15.22 28.22
C LEU A 9 12.88 -14.49 27.97
N GLY A 10 13.95 -15.25 27.73
CA GLY A 10 15.25 -14.73 27.32
C GLY A 10 15.31 -14.26 25.87
N ASN A 11 14.33 -14.62 25.04
CA ASN A 11 14.32 -14.33 23.61
C ASN A 11 13.91 -12.87 23.35
N PHE A 12 14.77 -12.07 22.70
CA PHE A 12 14.53 -10.65 22.47
C PHE A 12 13.25 -10.41 21.66
N GLU A 13 13.05 -11.21 20.61
CA GLU A 13 11.86 -11.17 19.75
C GLU A 13 10.57 -11.43 20.53
N PHE A 14 10.61 -12.35 21.50
CA PHE A 14 9.47 -12.63 22.35
C PHE A 14 9.10 -11.40 23.21
N ARG A 15 10.10 -10.69 23.75
CA ARG A 15 9.86 -9.46 24.52
C ARG A 15 9.25 -8.35 23.65
N CYS A 16 9.72 -8.20 22.42
CA CYS A 16 9.13 -7.26 21.47
C CYS A 16 7.67 -7.61 21.17
N ILE A 17 7.36 -8.89 20.93
CA ILE A 17 5.99 -9.36 20.69
C ILE A 17 5.09 -9.08 21.90
N VAL A 18 5.55 -9.39 23.13
CA VAL A 18 4.80 -9.08 24.35
C VAL A 18 4.58 -7.57 24.49
N GLY A 19 5.58 -6.74 24.19
CA GLY A 19 5.44 -5.29 24.19
C GLY A 19 4.41 -4.79 23.17
N VAL A 20 4.42 -5.34 21.95
CA VAL A 20 3.41 -5.04 20.92
C VAL A 20 2.01 -5.41 21.40
N LEU A 21 1.83 -6.62 21.94
CA LEU A 21 0.54 -7.07 22.47
C LEU A 21 0.06 -6.20 23.63
N ALA A 22 0.96 -5.76 24.52
CA ALA A 22 0.64 -4.84 25.60
C ALA A 22 0.20 -3.47 25.05
N CYS A 23 0.94 -2.89 24.11
CA CYS A 23 0.56 -1.63 23.45
C CYS A 23 -0.79 -1.75 22.74
N PHE A 24 -1.06 -2.85 22.04
CA PHE A 24 -2.37 -3.10 21.42
C PHE A 24 -3.50 -3.21 22.44
N ALA A 25 -3.28 -3.89 23.57
CA ALA A 25 -4.27 -3.97 24.64
C ALA A 25 -4.56 -2.57 25.23
N PHE A 26 -3.53 -1.75 25.43
CA PHE A 26 -3.70 -0.35 25.85
C PHE A 26 -4.44 0.49 24.81
N LEU A 27 -4.10 0.35 23.53
CA LEU A 27 -4.82 1.04 22.45
C LEU A 27 -6.28 0.61 22.45
N GLN A 28 -6.59 -0.69 22.49
CA GLN A 28 -7.95 -1.21 22.48
C GLN A 28 -8.78 -0.71 23.67
N TYR A 29 -8.21 -0.76 24.88
CA TYR A 29 -8.88 -0.26 26.09
C TYR A 29 -9.02 1.27 26.09
N GLY A 30 -8.03 1.98 25.56
CA GLY A 30 -7.96 3.44 25.52
C GLY A 30 -8.65 4.09 24.32
N GLN A 31 -9.26 3.32 23.41
CA GLN A 31 -9.87 3.89 22.22
C GLN A 31 -11.03 4.82 22.57
N ILE A 32 -11.04 5.95 21.89
CA ILE A 32 -12.15 6.89 21.92
C ILE A 32 -13.15 6.43 20.87
N ARG A 33 -14.36 6.05 21.31
CA ARG A 33 -15.37 5.43 20.44
C ARG A 33 -16.65 6.22 20.46
N VAL A 34 -17.29 6.33 19.30
CA VAL A 34 -18.67 6.81 19.20
C VAL A 34 -19.61 5.62 19.41
N GLU A 35 -20.49 5.73 20.38
CA GLU A 35 -21.45 4.71 20.80
C GLU A 35 -22.86 5.30 20.81
N ASN A 36 -23.89 4.43 20.77
CA ASN A 36 -25.30 4.81 20.92
C ASN A 36 -25.73 5.99 20.04
N VAL A 37 -25.43 5.91 18.74
CA VAL A 37 -25.89 6.90 17.77
C VAL A 37 -27.38 6.71 17.55
N ILE A 38 -28.16 7.77 17.79
CA ILE A 38 -29.61 7.80 17.65
C ILE A 38 -29.95 8.99 16.76
N LEU A 39 -30.65 8.71 15.67
CA LEU A 39 -31.22 9.68 14.75
C LEU A 39 -32.67 9.96 15.17
N HIS A 40 -33.00 11.23 15.41
CA HIS A 40 -34.33 11.70 15.72
C HIS A 40 -34.87 12.49 14.52
N GLN A 41 -35.97 12.00 13.94
CA GLN A 41 -36.70 12.62 12.85
C GLN A 41 -38.17 12.80 13.25
N GLY A 42 -38.59 14.04 13.49
CA GLY A 42 -39.90 14.33 14.09
C GLY A 42 -40.04 13.65 15.47
N GLU A 43 -41.07 12.82 15.63
CA GLU A 43 -41.30 12.04 16.87
C GLU A 43 -40.60 10.68 16.87
N THR A 44 -39.95 10.29 15.76
CA THR A 44 -39.30 8.99 15.63
C THR A 44 -37.84 9.05 16.06
N ALA A 45 -37.40 8.05 16.83
CA ALA A 45 -36.01 7.87 17.24
C ALA A 45 -35.51 6.48 16.77
N GLU A 46 -34.52 6.47 15.88
CA GLU A 46 -33.94 5.24 15.32
C GLU A 46 -32.48 5.11 15.79
N LYS A 47 -32.13 3.94 16.34
CA LYS A 47 -30.73 3.61 16.63
C LYS A 47 -30.01 3.29 15.32
N THR A 48 -28.90 3.96 15.07
CA THR A 48 -28.14 3.85 13.82
C THR A 48 -26.63 3.83 14.08
N SER A 49 -25.81 3.90 13.02
CA SER A 49 -24.35 4.01 13.07
C SER A 49 -23.86 5.11 12.14
N LEU A 50 -22.70 5.70 12.44
CA LEU A 50 -22.05 6.67 11.56
C LEU A 50 -21.24 5.97 10.46
N PRO A 51 -21.09 6.58 9.25
CA PRO A 51 -21.77 7.80 8.82
C PRO A 51 -23.27 7.59 8.62
N ILE A 52 -24.07 8.62 8.92
CA ILE A 52 -25.49 8.66 8.56
C ILE A 52 -25.62 9.31 7.19
N SER A 53 -26.32 8.67 6.27
CA SER A 53 -26.80 9.26 5.02
C SER A 53 -28.19 8.71 4.72
N ARG A 54 -29.20 9.58 4.74
CA ARG A 54 -30.61 9.21 4.52
C ARG A 54 -31.25 10.22 3.58
N LYS A 55 -32.20 9.78 2.77
CA LYS A 55 -33.05 10.71 2.02
C LYS A 55 -33.90 11.49 3.02
N MET A 56 -33.79 12.81 3.00
CA MET A 56 -34.53 13.73 3.87
C MET A 56 -35.18 14.81 3.01
N MET A 57 -36.27 15.40 3.50
CA MET A 57 -36.94 16.49 2.81
C MET A 57 -36.08 17.76 2.86
N GLN A 58 -36.18 18.61 1.83
CA GLN A 58 -35.51 19.90 1.85
C GLN A 58 -36.08 20.77 2.98
N GLY A 59 -35.20 21.35 3.80
CA GLY A 59 -35.55 22.14 4.98
C GLY A 59 -35.89 21.32 6.23
N GLU A 60 -35.87 19.99 6.15
CA GLU A 60 -36.12 19.11 7.30
C GLU A 60 -35.06 19.33 8.40
N ILE A 61 -35.53 19.51 9.63
CA ILE A 61 -34.69 19.58 10.82
C ILE A 61 -34.69 18.21 11.47
N PHE A 62 -33.49 17.67 11.67
CA PHE A 62 -33.30 16.38 12.33
C PHE A 62 -32.23 16.52 13.40
N ARG A 63 -32.26 15.61 14.37
CA ARG A 63 -31.35 15.65 15.50
C ARG A 63 -30.60 14.34 15.63
N VAL A 64 -29.30 14.42 15.91
CA VAL A 64 -28.45 13.25 16.10
C VAL A 64 -27.84 13.32 17.48
N SER A 65 -28.12 12.31 18.30
CA SER A 65 -27.51 12.15 19.62
C SER A 65 -26.56 10.96 19.62
N PHE A 66 -25.41 11.09 20.26
CA PHE A 66 -24.43 10.01 20.40
C PHE A 66 -23.60 10.17 21.67
N ILE A 67 -22.93 9.10 22.08
CA ILE A 67 -22.04 9.09 23.23
C ILE A 67 -20.61 8.89 22.75
N ILE A 68 -19.69 9.71 23.24
CA ILE A 68 -18.26 9.44 23.12
C ILE A 68 -17.79 8.72 24.38
N SER A 69 -17.33 7.49 24.21
CA SER A 69 -16.67 6.68 25.24
C SER A 69 -15.17 6.96 25.20
N ASN A 70 -14.61 7.40 26.32
CA ASN A 70 -13.20 7.73 26.51
C ASN A 70 -12.71 7.17 27.86
N PRO A 71 -12.43 5.86 27.94
CA PRO A 71 -12.17 5.17 29.22
C PRO A 71 -10.94 5.68 29.97
N LEU A 72 -9.96 6.23 29.25
CA LEU A 72 -8.71 6.75 29.80
C LEU A 72 -8.72 8.28 29.98
N ASN A 73 -9.85 8.94 29.70
CA ASN A 73 -9.98 10.40 29.72
C ASN A 73 -8.86 11.10 28.93
N LEU A 74 -8.50 10.54 27.77
CA LEU A 74 -7.48 11.09 26.89
C LEU A 74 -7.99 12.38 26.24
N ARG A 75 -7.07 13.28 25.89
CA ARG A 75 -7.42 14.48 25.13
C ARG A 75 -7.82 14.11 23.71
N TYR A 76 -8.90 14.71 23.21
CA TYR A 76 -9.34 14.52 21.83
C TYR A 76 -10.03 15.75 21.27
N ASP A 77 -9.81 15.93 19.98
CA ASP A 77 -10.61 16.83 19.16
C ASP A 77 -11.75 16.04 18.52
N LEU A 78 -12.88 16.70 18.27
CA LEU A 78 -14.03 16.09 17.62
C LEU A 78 -14.26 16.75 16.27
N ASN A 79 -13.96 16.03 15.19
CA ASN A 79 -14.29 16.50 13.85
C ASN A 79 -15.71 16.07 13.48
N ILE A 80 -16.55 17.03 13.09
CA ILE A 80 -17.94 16.81 12.72
C ILE A 80 -18.13 17.29 11.29
N ILE A 81 -18.55 16.38 10.41
CA ILE A 81 -18.82 16.65 9.00
C ILE A 81 -20.33 16.49 8.76
N PRO A 82 -21.10 17.59 8.78
CA PRO A 82 -22.51 17.59 8.40
C PRO A 82 -22.64 17.54 6.87
N ASP A 83 -23.70 16.93 6.34
CA ASP A 83 -23.98 16.99 4.89
C ASP A 83 -24.39 18.41 4.45
N ASP A 84 -25.13 19.12 5.32
CA ASP A 84 -25.48 20.53 5.15
C ASP A 84 -24.97 21.34 6.34
N CYS A 85 -25.86 21.96 7.12
CA CYS A 85 -25.51 22.83 8.24
C CYS A 85 -25.87 22.23 9.60
N ALA A 86 -24.91 22.29 10.52
CA ALA A 86 -25.18 22.13 11.95
C ALA A 86 -25.70 23.46 12.54
N GLU A 87 -26.88 23.41 13.15
CA GLU A 87 -27.57 24.59 13.71
C GLU A 87 -27.30 24.75 15.21
N SER A 88 -27.34 23.66 15.96
CA SER A 88 -27.02 23.66 17.40
C SER A 88 -26.28 22.42 17.82
N LEU A 89 -25.51 22.55 18.90
CA LEU A 89 -24.76 21.47 19.53
C LEU A 89 -24.87 21.61 21.04
N THR A 90 -25.20 20.52 21.72
CA THR A 90 -25.09 20.43 23.18
C THR A 90 -24.12 19.31 23.58
N ILE A 91 -23.39 19.53 24.67
CA ILE A 91 -22.47 18.56 25.27
C ILE A 91 -22.89 18.35 26.72
N ASN A 92 -23.35 17.15 27.06
CA ASN A 92 -23.95 16.84 28.38
C ASN A 92 -25.00 17.89 28.81
N GLY A 93 -25.80 18.39 27.86
CA GLY A 93 -26.83 19.40 28.09
C GLY A 93 -26.35 20.85 28.14
N ALA A 94 -25.05 21.12 28.01
CA ALA A 94 -24.51 22.48 27.89
C ALA A 94 -24.48 22.91 26.42
N ASP A 95 -25.06 24.07 26.11
CA ASP A 95 -25.09 24.64 24.75
C ASP A 95 -23.71 25.14 24.31
N ILE A 96 -23.27 24.72 23.12
CA ILE A 96 -22.03 25.17 22.49
C ILE A 96 -22.38 26.05 21.27
N PRO A 97 -22.03 27.34 21.28
CA PRO A 97 -22.33 28.23 20.17
C PRO A 97 -21.54 27.81 18.93
N LEU A 98 -22.25 27.53 17.84
CA LEU A 98 -21.64 27.14 16.56
C LEU A 98 -21.32 28.34 15.64
N SER A 99 -21.71 29.56 16.03
CA SER A 99 -21.52 30.78 15.21
C SER A 99 -20.08 31.01 14.77
N ASP A 100 -19.13 30.61 15.61
CA ASP A 100 -17.70 30.88 15.42
C ASP A 100 -17.01 29.82 14.53
N TYR A 101 -17.74 28.76 14.16
CA TYR A 101 -17.22 27.66 13.35
C TYR A 101 -17.63 27.83 11.89
N SER A 102 -16.74 28.41 11.09
CA SER A 102 -16.93 28.60 9.64
C SER A 102 -17.18 27.30 8.86
N GLY A 103 -16.73 26.16 9.40
CA GLY A 103 -16.92 24.83 8.82
C GLY A 103 -18.27 24.16 9.13
N ARG A 104 -19.16 24.79 9.90
CA ARG A 104 -20.44 24.17 10.33
C ARG A 104 -21.40 23.80 9.20
N CYS A 105 -21.15 24.31 8.00
CA CYS A 105 -21.91 24.02 6.78
C CYS A 105 -21.06 23.36 5.68
N ASN A 106 -19.88 22.84 6.01
CA ASN A 106 -18.93 22.31 5.02
C ASN A 106 -19.04 20.78 4.92
N TYR A 107 -19.74 20.30 3.89
CA TYR A 107 -19.96 18.87 3.63
C TYR A 107 -18.69 18.06 3.33
N SER A 108 -17.58 18.72 2.99
CA SER A 108 -16.33 18.04 2.63
C SER A 108 -15.35 17.93 3.80
N LYS A 109 -15.28 18.95 4.66
CA LYS A 109 -14.28 19.06 5.74
C LYS A 109 -14.89 19.15 7.14
N GLY A 110 -16.13 19.60 7.24
CA GLY A 110 -16.79 19.85 8.51
C GLY A 110 -16.12 20.94 9.34
N PHE A 111 -16.25 20.81 10.65
CA PHE A 111 -15.62 21.66 11.66
C PHE A 111 -15.08 20.82 12.81
N VAL A 112 -14.03 21.33 13.47
CA VAL A 112 -13.34 20.64 14.57
C VAL A 112 -13.64 21.36 15.87
N LEU A 113 -14.20 20.63 16.83
CA LEU A 113 -14.27 21.05 18.22
C LEU A 113 -13.00 20.62 18.92
N ALA A 114 -12.18 21.60 19.32
CA ALA A 114 -10.96 21.31 20.05
C ALA A 114 -11.25 20.68 21.43
N ASP A 115 -10.29 19.92 21.94
CA ASP A 115 -10.33 19.38 23.30
C ASP A 115 -10.61 20.48 24.33
N SER A 116 -10.04 21.67 24.16
CA SER A 116 -10.24 22.83 25.05
C SER A 116 -11.70 23.30 25.15
N VAL A 117 -12.51 23.08 24.11
CA VAL A 117 -13.93 23.45 24.07
C VAL A 117 -14.78 22.35 24.70
N THR A 118 -14.44 21.09 24.41
CA THR A 118 -15.28 19.96 24.84
C THR A 118 -14.94 19.48 26.25
N ALA A 119 -13.67 19.52 26.67
CA ALA A 119 -13.19 19.03 27.96
C ALA A 119 -13.90 19.63 29.19
N PRO A 120 -14.22 20.94 29.26
CA PRO A 120 -14.94 21.52 30.40
C PRO A 120 -16.32 20.91 30.64
N HIS A 121 -16.93 20.31 29.61
CA HIS A 121 -18.29 19.76 29.67
C HIS A 121 -18.31 18.23 29.81
N ARG A 122 -17.15 17.56 29.83
CA ARG A 122 -17.07 16.09 29.95
C ARG A 122 -17.28 15.65 31.40
N VAL A 123 -18.06 14.59 31.59
CA VAL A 123 -18.31 14.01 32.91
C VAL A 123 -17.94 12.53 32.88
N GLY A 124 -16.79 12.20 33.48
CA GLY A 124 -16.28 10.83 33.51
C GLY A 124 -15.92 10.28 32.11
N PRO A 125 -15.96 8.95 31.91
CA PRO A 125 -15.50 8.31 30.67
C PRO A 125 -16.53 8.34 29.54
N ARG A 126 -17.70 8.95 29.72
CA ARG A 126 -18.77 8.98 28.71
C ARG A 126 -19.30 10.40 28.58
N THR A 127 -19.29 10.94 27.37
CA THR A 127 -19.78 12.30 27.08
C THR A 127 -20.89 12.22 26.05
N THR A 128 -22.05 12.79 26.36
CA THR A 128 -23.22 12.82 25.47
C THR A 128 -23.15 14.07 24.60
N TYR A 129 -23.35 13.88 23.30
CA TYR A 129 -23.43 14.94 22.30
C TYR A 129 -24.79 14.89 21.63
N GLU A 130 -25.34 16.05 21.36
CA GLU A 130 -26.62 16.19 20.66
C GLU A 130 -26.50 17.34 19.65
N LEU A 131 -26.66 17.03 18.37
CA LEU A 131 -26.60 18.01 17.28
C LEU A 131 -27.94 18.13 16.61
N THR A 132 -28.36 19.35 16.34
CA THR A 132 -29.49 19.65 15.45
C THR A 132 -28.96 20.10 14.11
N LEU A 133 -29.39 19.43 13.04
CA LEU A 133 -28.99 19.69 11.67
C LEU A 133 -30.19 20.09 10.83
N LYS A 134 -29.94 20.85 9.76
CA LYS A 134 -30.96 21.25 8.79
C LYS A 134 -30.54 20.82 7.39
N ASN A 135 -31.38 20.00 6.76
CA ASN A 135 -31.16 19.52 5.40
C ASN A 135 -31.45 20.64 4.37
N GLY A 136 -30.49 20.94 3.51
CA GLY A 136 -30.55 21.93 2.43
C GLY A 136 -31.08 21.36 1.11
N GLY A 137 -31.12 20.03 0.99
CA GLY A 137 -31.65 19.28 -0.15
C GLY A 137 -30.77 18.08 -0.49
N GLY A 138 -31.36 17.00 -1.02
CA GLY A 138 -30.62 15.75 -1.23
C GLY A 138 -30.59 14.87 0.03
N PRO A 139 -29.61 13.96 0.17
CA PRO A 139 -29.55 13.01 1.28
C PRO A 139 -28.89 13.60 2.54
N GLY A 140 -29.69 14.05 3.51
CA GLY A 140 -29.19 14.54 4.79
C GLY A 140 -28.36 13.51 5.57
N GLY A 141 -27.30 13.99 6.21
CA GLY A 141 -26.33 13.14 6.87
C GLY A 141 -25.38 13.84 7.84
N ILE A 142 -24.63 13.03 8.57
CA ILE A 142 -23.56 13.47 9.46
C ILE A 142 -22.52 12.36 9.63
N ASN A 143 -21.26 12.77 9.74
CA ASN A 143 -20.18 11.92 10.18
C ASN A 143 -19.41 12.58 11.33
N VAL A 144 -18.93 11.77 12.27
CA VAL A 144 -18.23 12.25 13.48
C VAL A 144 -16.99 11.41 13.72
N PHE A 145 -15.85 12.08 13.89
CA PHE A 145 -14.55 11.45 14.08
C PHE A 145 -13.87 12.02 15.33
N PRO A 146 -13.85 11.30 16.46
CA PRO A 146 -12.97 11.64 17.56
C PRO A 146 -11.52 11.39 17.14
N LYS A 147 -10.67 12.41 17.27
CA LYS A 147 -9.23 12.33 17.02
C LYS A 147 -8.49 12.48 18.34
N GLY A 148 -8.03 11.36 18.90
CA GLY A 148 -7.17 11.36 20.08
C GLY A 148 -5.88 12.13 19.81
N THR A 149 -5.37 12.85 20.80
CA THR A 149 -4.12 13.62 20.65
C THR A 149 -2.96 12.97 21.40
N GLY A 150 -1.89 12.62 20.68
CA GLY A 150 -0.55 12.36 21.20
C GLY A 150 -0.28 11.00 21.86
N PHE A 151 -1.17 10.49 22.72
CA PHE A 151 -0.89 9.23 23.45
C PHE A 151 -1.05 7.99 22.57
N THR A 152 -2.11 7.93 21.77
CA THR A 152 -2.34 6.86 20.80
C THR A 152 -1.22 6.82 19.75
N ASP A 153 -0.83 8.00 19.26
CA ASP A 153 0.26 8.15 18.29
C ASP A 153 1.59 7.65 18.88
N ALA A 154 1.87 7.95 20.14
CA ALA A 154 3.06 7.45 20.83
C ALA A 154 3.06 5.92 20.96
N LEU A 155 1.93 5.30 21.27
CA LEU A 155 1.81 3.84 21.33
C LEU A 155 2.01 3.19 19.95
N GLU A 156 1.47 3.78 18.89
CA GLU A 156 1.67 3.30 17.52
C GLU A 156 3.14 3.40 17.10
N ILE A 157 3.83 4.48 17.45
CA ILE A 157 5.27 4.63 17.23
C ILE A 157 6.05 3.54 17.98
N VAL A 158 5.70 3.26 19.25
CA VAL A 158 6.33 2.20 20.03
C VAL A 158 6.09 0.84 19.38
N ILE A 159 4.87 0.54 18.92
CA ILE A 159 4.56 -0.70 18.19
C ILE A 159 5.44 -0.81 16.95
N ALA A 160 5.53 0.26 16.14
CA ALA A 160 6.35 0.28 14.93
C ALA A 160 7.82 -0.05 15.22
N ILE A 161 8.39 0.58 16.27
CA ILE A 161 9.77 0.34 16.70
C ILE A 161 9.94 -1.10 17.17
N LEU A 162 9.05 -1.62 18.00
CA LEU A 162 9.14 -2.99 18.52
C LEU A 162 9.01 -4.04 17.41
N VAL A 163 8.10 -3.85 16.46
CA VAL A 163 7.98 -4.71 15.27
C VAL A 163 9.26 -4.66 14.44
N GLY A 164 9.76 -3.45 14.15
CA GLY A 164 11.02 -3.26 13.43
C GLY A 164 12.21 -3.94 14.11
N LEU A 165 12.35 -3.79 15.42
CA LEU A 165 13.41 -4.40 16.22
C LEU A 165 13.30 -5.94 16.26
N ALA A 166 12.09 -6.49 16.40
CA ALA A 166 11.87 -7.94 16.35
C ALA A 166 12.33 -8.52 15.00
N LEU A 167 11.91 -7.89 13.90
CA LEU A 167 12.27 -8.31 12.54
C LEU A 167 13.77 -8.14 12.26
N ALA A 168 14.37 -7.03 12.72
CA ALA A 168 15.80 -6.79 12.61
C ALA A 168 16.60 -7.82 13.43
N SER A 169 16.12 -8.22 14.61
CA SER A 169 16.75 -9.27 15.41
C SER A 169 16.74 -10.63 14.69
N LEU A 170 15.61 -11.00 14.08
CA LEU A 170 15.51 -12.21 13.24
C LEU A 170 16.49 -12.18 12.07
N CYS A 171 16.65 -11.01 11.42
CA CYS A 171 17.58 -10.84 10.31
C CYS A 171 19.05 -10.81 10.79
N LYS A 172 19.32 -10.28 11.98
CA LYS A 172 20.65 -10.28 12.61
C LYS A 172 21.14 -11.71 12.85
N ARG A 173 20.27 -12.65 13.24
CA ARG A 173 20.59 -14.09 13.34
C ARG A 173 21.08 -14.69 12.01
N ARG A 174 20.68 -14.10 10.88
CA ARG A 174 21.12 -14.47 9.53
C ARG A 174 22.33 -13.65 9.03
N LYS A 175 23.07 -13.00 9.94
CA LYS A 175 24.27 -12.18 9.65
C LYS A 175 24.00 -11.11 8.59
N TRP A 176 22.93 -10.35 8.77
CA TRP A 176 22.66 -9.18 7.93
C TRP A 176 23.55 -8.00 8.35
N HIS A 177 23.98 -7.22 7.36
CA HIS A 177 24.78 -6.02 7.58
C HIS A 177 23.96 -4.97 8.35
N SER A 178 24.60 -4.23 9.26
CA SER A 178 23.92 -3.30 10.17
C SER A 178 23.06 -2.26 9.44
N PHE A 179 23.49 -1.78 8.28
CA PHE A 179 22.69 -0.85 7.46
C PHE A 179 21.36 -1.47 7.00
N LEU A 180 21.32 -2.75 6.64
CA LEU A 180 20.06 -3.41 6.25
C LEU A 180 19.14 -3.59 7.46
N LEU A 181 19.71 -3.81 8.65
CA LEU A 181 18.94 -3.85 9.89
C LEU A 181 18.31 -2.48 10.19
N PHE A 182 19.07 -1.40 9.98
CA PHE A 182 18.55 -0.03 10.04
C PHE A 182 17.43 0.19 9.02
N CYS A 183 17.61 -0.23 7.76
CA CYS A 183 16.55 -0.16 6.74
C CYS A 183 15.27 -0.90 7.14
N ILE A 184 15.37 -2.04 7.86
CA ILE A 184 14.20 -2.75 8.38
C ILE A 184 13.49 -1.90 9.44
N VAL A 185 14.21 -1.45 10.47
CA VAL A 185 13.60 -0.66 11.56
C VAL A 185 13.00 0.63 11.03
N PHE A 186 13.78 1.39 10.25
CA PHE A 186 13.35 2.66 9.68
C PHE A 186 12.24 2.48 8.64
N GLY A 187 12.34 1.47 7.77
CA GLY A 187 11.32 1.19 6.76
C GLY A 187 9.99 0.69 7.35
N VAL A 188 10.03 -0.05 8.46
CA VAL A 188 8.82 -0.41 9.22
C VAL A 188 8.23 0.84 9.87
N PHE A 189 9.05 1.66 10.53
CA PHE A 189 8.62 2.92 11.12
C PHE A 189 7.90 3.82 10.11
N LEU A 190 8.48 4.04 8.91
CA LEU A 190 7.85 4.85 7.88
C LEU A 190 6.50 4.28 7.41
N ARG A 191 6.37 2.96 7.30
CA ARG A 191 5.10 2.31 6.90
C ARG A 191 4.02 2.45 7.96
N PHE A 192 4.39 2.33 9.23
CA PHE A 192 3.48 2.63 10.33
C PHE A 192 3.08 4.10 10.34
N ALA A 193 4.02 5.03 10.14
CA ALA A 193 3.70 6.45 10.04
C ALA A 193 2.69 6.74 8.91
N MET A 194 2.85 6.10 7.74
CA MET A 194 1.85 6.18 6.67
C MET A 194 0.50 5.58 7.06
N PHE A 195 0.50 4.46 7.77
CA PHE A 195 -0.72 3.80 8.26
C PHE A 195 -1.48 4.63 9.30
N SER A 196 -0.78 5.25 10.23
CA SER A 196 -1.37 6.12 11.25
C SER A 196 -1.90 7.42 10.65
N ALA A 197 -1.21 7.98 9.65
CA ALA A 197 -1.57 9.27 9.08
C ALA A 197 -2.68 9.22 8.02
N LEU A 198 -2.79 8.11 7.27
CA LEU A 198 -3.68 8.05 6.11
C LEU A 198 -4.93 7.20 6.38
N PRO A 199 -6.15 7.77 6.26
CA PRO A 199 -7.36 6.97 6.23
C PRO A 199 -7.37 6.08 4.98
N TYR A 200 -8.10 4.96 5.04
CA TYR A 200 -8.15 3.97 3.94
C TYR A 200 -8.65 4.53 2.60
N THR A 201 -9.33 5.67 2.61
CA THR A 201 -9.85 6.36 1.42
C THR A 201 -8.83 7.28 0.77
N GLN A 202 -7.82 7.75 1.50
CA GLN A 202 -6.87 8.73 0.97
C GLN A 202 -5.81 8.05 0.11
N PHE A 203 -5.59 8.61 -1.08
CA PHE A 203 -4.70 8.05 -2.10
C PHE A 203 -5.01 6.59 -2.47
N ALA A 204 -6.25 6.15 -2.27
CA ALA A 204 -6.69 4.79 -2.58
C ALA A 204 -7.36 4.73 -3.97
N ASN A 205 -7.52 3.51 -4.49
CA ASN A 205 -8.19 3.25 -5.75
C ASN A 205 -9.29 2.22 -5.50
N ASP A 206 -10.51 2.51 -5.97
CA ASP A 206 -11.64 1.57 -5.94
C ASP A 206 -11.88 0.92 -4.55
N VAL A 207 -11.54 1.62 -3.47
CA VAL A 207 -11.44 1.02 -2.12
C VAL A 207 -12.77 0.50 -1.62
N GLU A 208 -13.87 1.20 -1.89
CA GLU A 208 -15.21 0.76 -1.54
C GLU A 208 -15.59 -0.53 -2.26
N GLY A 209 -15.20 -0.67 -3.53
CA GLY A 209 -15.38 -1.92 -4.27
C GLY A 209 -14.56 -3.04 -3.64
N HIS A 210 -13.28 -2.80 -3.32
CA HIS A 210 -12.45 -3.79 -2.66
C HIS A 210 -13.04 -4.24 -1.31
N LEU A 211 -13.50 -3.30 -0.48
CA LEU A 211 -14.17 -3.60 0.79
C LEU A 211 -15.47 -4.38 0.58
N ALA A 212 -16.30 -4.02 -0.40
CA ALA A 212 -17.53 -4.72 -0.72
C ALA A 212 -17.27 -6.19 -1.12
N TYR A 213 -16.22 -6.47 -1.90
CA TYR A 213 -15.83 -7.83 -2.23
C TYR A 213 -15.37 -8.61 -0.98
N ILE A 214 -14.51 -8.02 -0.14
CA ILE A 214 -14.06 -8.67 1.10
C ILE A 214 -15.26 -8.97 2.02
N GLN A 215 -16.17 -8.02 2.15
CA GLN A 215 -17.39 -8.14 2.94
C GLN A 215 -18.29 -9.27 2.41
N TYR A 216 -18.49 -9.33 1.09
CA TYR A 216 -19.27 -10.40 0.47
C TYR A 216 -18.71 -11.79 0.80
N ILE A 217 -17.39 -11.99 0.71
CA ILE A 217 -16.77 -13.27 1.06
C ILE A 217 -16.95 -13.56 2.56
N ALA A 218 -16.81 -12.54 3.41
CA ALA A 218 -16.97 -12.71 4.86
C ALA A 218 -18.40 -13.13 5.22
N ASP A 219 -19.41 -12.58 4.54
CA ASP A 219 -20.82 -12.84 4.82
C ASP A 219 -21.33 -14.14 4.18
N ASN A 220 -20.91 -14.44 2.96
CA ASN A 220 -21.46 -15.55 2.16
C ASN A 220 -20.54 -16.78 2.09
N LEU A 221 -19.28 -16.67 2.53
CA LEU A 221 -18.24 -17.69 2.37
C LEU A 221 -18.10 -18.20 0.93
N ALA A 222 -18.41 -17.32 -0.04
CA ALA A 222 -18.44 -17.60 -1.47
C ALA A 222 -17.77 -16.47 -2.25
N ILE A 223 -17.31 -16.79 -3.47
CA ILE A 223 -16.78 -15.80 -4.41
C ILE A 223 -17.98 -15.21 -5.17
N PRO A 224 -18.16 -13.88 -5.18
CA PRO A 224 -19.24 -13.22 -5.90
C PRO A 224 -19.08 -13.38 -7.41
N ALA A 225 -20.20 -13.29 -8.16
CA ALA A 225 -20.12 -13.16 -9.61
C ALA A 225 -19.47 -11.82 -10.01
N ALA A 226 -18.89 -11.77 -11.22
CA ALA A 226 -18.05 -10.65 -11.66
C ALA A 226 -18.77 -9.30 -11.76
N ASP A 227 -20.09 -9.31 -11.88
CA ASP A 227 -21.00 -8.16 -12.01
C ASP A 227 -21.69 -7.75 -10.69
N GLU A 228 -21.52 -8.51 -9.61
CA GLU A 228 -22.16 -8.22 -8.32
C GLU A 228 -21.62 -6.95 -7.64
N CYS A 229 -20.39 -6.56 -7.96
CA CYS A 229 -19.80 -5.32 -7.46
C CYS A 229 -18.73 -4.76 -8.40
N TRP A 230 -18.38 -3.49 -8.20
CA TRP A 230 -17.45 -2.74 -9.07
C TRP A 230 -16.09 -3.43 -9.29
N THR A 231 -15.56 -4.12 -8.29
CA THR A 231 -14.26 -4.81 -8.34
C THR A 231 -14.36 -6.33 -8.33
N CYS A 232 -15.58 -6.90 -8.38
CA CYS A 232 -15.83 -8.33 -8.23
C CYS A 232 -15.27 -9.17 -9.39
N TYR A 233 -15.02 -8.53 -10.53
CA TYR A 233 -14.29 -9.14 -11.65
C TYR A 233 -12.81 -9.45 -11.35
N HIS A 234 -12.25 -8.90 -10.28
CA HIS A 234 -10.86 -9.18 -9.93
C HIS A 234 -10.68 -10.61 -9.40
N PRO A 235 -9.50 -11.22 -9.63
CA PRO A 235 -9.19 -12.54 -9.09
C PRO A 235 -9.30 -12.61 -7.54
N PRO A 236 -9.76 -13.74 -6.97
CA PRO A 236 -10.32 -13.79 -5.62
C PRO A 236 -9.29 -13.84 -4.49
N VAL A 237 -8.03 -14.24 -4.75
CA VAL A 237 -7.08 -14.65 -3.69
C VAL A 237 -6.85 -13.55 -2.66
N TYR A 238 -6.69 -12.29 -3.08
CA TYR A 238 -6.52 -11.18 -2.13
C TYR A 238 -7.73 -11.03 -1.20
N TYR A 239 -8.93 -11.03 -1.77
CA TYR A 239 -10.16 -10.81 -1.03
C TYR A 239 -10.44 -11.95 -0.06
N THR A 240 -10.22 -13.19 -0.48
CA THR A 240 -10.36 -14.37 0.39
C THR A 240 -9.38 -14.34 1.56
N VAL A 241 -8.12 -13.96 1.33
CA VAL A 241 -7.10 -13.92 2.39
C VAL A 241 -7.26 -12.68 3.29
N ALA A 242 -7.85 -11.60 2.78
CA ALA A 242 -8.12 -10.39 3.55
C ALA A 242 -9.39 -10.52 4.43
N ALA A 243 -10.39 -11.33 4.04
CA ALA A 243 -11.65 -11.47 4.77
C ALA A 243 -11.51 -11.80 6.28
N PRO A 244 -10.60 -12.69 6.72
CA PRO A 244 -10.38 -12.92 8.14
C PRO A 244 -9.96 -11.65 8.92
N SER A 245 -9.22 -10.73 8.28
CA SER A 245 -8.80 -9.49 8.94
C SER A 245 -9.97 -8.55 9.21
N LEU A 246 -11.00 -8.58 8.36
CA LEU A 246 -12.27 -7.86 8.54
C LEU A 246 -13.09 -8.47 9.68
N VAL A 247 -13.20 -9.80 9.73
CA VAL A 247 -13.96 -10.49 10.79
C VAL A 247 -13.31 -10.29 12.15
N VAL A 248 -11.98 -10.46 12.24
CA VAL A 248 -11.24 -10.32 13.50
C VAL A 248 -11.29 -8.89 14.03
N SER A 249 -11.19 -7.87 13.17
CA SER A 249 -11.30 -6.48 13.63
C SER A 249 -12.69 -6.17 14.19
N GLY A 250 -13.74 -6.65 13.53
CA GLY A 250 -15.12 -6.55 14.03
C GLY A 250 -15.30 -7.21 15.40
N LEU A 251 -14.77 -8.43 15.59
CA LEU A 251 -14.82 -9.15 16.87
C LEU A 251 -14.07 -8.42 18.01
N LEU A 252 -13.01 -7.68 17.68
CA LEU A 252 -12.22 -6.90 18.65
C LEU A 252 -12.82 -5.49 18.90
N GLY A 253 -13.91 -5.14 18.21
CA GLY A 253 -14.57 -3.84 18.29
C GLY A 253 -13.78 -2.71 17.62
N PHE A 254 -12.89 -3.03 16.67
CA PHE A 254 -12.26 -2.06 15.78
C PHE A 254 -13.11 -1.85 14.53
N ALA A 255 -12.91 -0.73 13.84
CA ALA A 255 -13.50 -0.53 12.53
C ALA A 255 -13.04 -1.65 11.56
N SER A 256 -13.99 -2.27 10.86
CA SER A 256 -13.74 -3.39 9.95
C SER A 256 -12.63 -3.09 8.93
N SER A 257 -12.65 -1.89 8.33
CA SER A 257 -11.66 -1.43 7.36
C SER A 257 -10.25 -1.27 7.95
N ALA A 258 -10.12 -0.92 9.23
CA ALA A 258 -8.82 -0.81 9.90
C ALA A 258 -8.09 -2.16 10.00
N GLY A 259 -8.84 -3.25 10.18
CA GLY A 259 -8.29 -4.62 10.13
C GLY A 259 -7.68 -4.95 8.77
N VAL A 260 -8.37 -4.57 7.69
CA VAL A 260 -7.89 -4.78 6.32
C VAL A 260 -6.70 -3.87 6.01
N GLN A 261 -6.68 -2.61 6.47
CA GLN A 261 -5.49 -1.76 6.35
C GLN A 261 -4.28 -2.34 7.10
N LEU A 262 -4.48 -2.94 8.28
CA LEU A 262 -3.41 -3.59 9.03
C LEU A 262 -2.86 -4.81 8.28
N PHE A 263 -3.74 -5.56 7.60
CA PHE A 263 -3.32 -6.63 6.69
C PHE A 263 -2.46 -6.08 5.53
N SER A 264 -2.88 -4.96 4.92
CA SER A 264 -2.08 -4.26 3.91
C SER A 264 -0.71 -3.80 4.46
N LEU A 265 -0.67 -3.24 5.67
CA LEU A 265 0.59 -2.87 6.32
C LEU A 265 1.52 -4.07 6.49
N ALA A 266 0.98 -5.22 6.91
CA ALA A 266 1.75 -6.46 7.04
C ALA A 266 2.33 -6.93 5.70
N LEU A 267 1.55 -6.86 4.61
CA LEU A 267 2.03 -7.16 3.26
C LEU A 267 3.14 -6.19 2.84
N SER A 268 3.02 -4.90 3.11
CA SER A 268 4.06 -3.91 2.80
C SER A 268 5.36 -4.15 3.56
N ILE A 269 5.29 -4.56 4.83
CA ILE A 269 6.46 -4.97 5.61
C ILE A 269 7.08 -6.25 5.05
N LEU A 270 6.27 -7.21 4.62
CA LEU A 270 6.76 -8.42 3.95
C LEU A 270 7.51 -8.07 2.66
N VAL A 271 6.97 -7.16 1.83
CA VAL A 271 7.63 -6.66 0.61
C VAL A 271 8.97 -6.00 0.94
N LEU A 272 9.05 -5.19 2.00
CA LEU A 272 10.31 -4.59 2.45
C LEU A 272 11.37 -5.66 2.74
N ILE A 273 11.06 -6.64 3.59
CA ILE A 273 12.02 -7.66 4.03
C ILE A 273 12.42 -8.58 2.87
N CYS A 274 11.44 -9.03 2.07
CA CYS A 274 11.69 -9.89 0.92
C CYS A 274 12.52 -9.16 -0.15
N GLY A 275 12.21 -7.90 -0.42
CA GLY A 275 12.99 -7.08 -1.36
C GLY A 275 14.43 -6.89 -0.90
N LEU A 276 14.66 -6.52 0.37
CA LEU A 276 16.02 -6.42 0.93
C LEU A 276 16.77 -7.76 0.89
N THR A 277 16.05 -8.87 1.12
CA THR A 277 16.63 -10.23 1.01
C THR A 277 17.07 -10.53 -0.42
N LEU A 278 16.28 -10.11 -1.40
CA LEU A 278 16.56 -10.30 -2.83
C LEU A 278 17.74 -9.43 -3.26
N LEU A 279 17.76 -8.14 -2.87
CA LEU A 279 18.87 -7.23 -3.14
C LEU A 279 20.20 -7.75 -2.59
N LYS A 280 20.20 -8.30 -1.37
CA LYS A 280 21.39 -8.93 -0.76
C LYS A 280 21.94 -10.12 -1.57
N LYS A 281 21.10 -10.76 -2.40
CA LYS A 281 21.53 -11.86 -3.29
C LYS A 281 22.11 -11.37 -4.61
N LEU A 282 21.82 -10.12 -5.00
CA LEU A 282 22.14 -9.55 -6.30
C LEU A 282 23.37 -8.64 -6.26
N VAL A 283 23.47 -7.83 -5.20
CA VAL A 283 24.52 -6.83 -5.03
C VAL A 283 25.08 -6.89 -3.62
N ASP A 284 26.33 -6.45 -3.47
CA ASP A 284 27.06 -6.43 -2.20
C ASP A 284 27.69 -5.06 -1.92
N GLY A 285 28.39 -4.96 -0.78
CA GLY A 285 29.16 -3.78 -0.40
C GLY A 285 28.35 -2.47 -0.43
N LYS A 286 28.95 -1.43 -1.02
CA LYS A 286 28.35 -0.09 -1.10
C LYS A 286 27.19 -0.02 -2.10
N SER A 287 27.19 -0.84 -3.15
CA SER A 287 26.07 -0.94 -4.10
C SER A 287 24.81 -1.47 -3.42
N LEU A 288 24.95 -2.45 -2.52
CA LEU A 288 23.84 -2.94 -1.70
C LEU A 288 23.28 -1.87 -0.76
N ILE A 289 24.14 -1.02 -0.16
CA ILE A 289 23.69 0.08 0.70
C ILE A 289 22.79 1.04 -0.09
N VAL A 290 23.22 1.44 -1.30
CA VAL A 290 22.41 2.31 -2.18
C VAL A 290 21.09 1.64 -2.54
N ALA A 291 21.14 0.39 -3.00
CA ALA A 291 19.95 -0.35 -3.40
C ALA A 291 18.96 -0.51 -2.24
N ALA A 292 19.45 -0.86 -1.05
CA ALA A 292 18.64 -1.01 0.15
C ALA A 292 18.00 0.31 0.58
N ALA A 293 18.74 1.42 0.53
CA ALA A 293 18.19 2.74 0.85
C ALA A 293 17.04 3.12 -0.07
N LEU A 294 17.24 3.01 -1.40
CA LEU A 294 16.22 3.32 -2.40
C LEU A 294 14.98 2.44 -2.26
N TRP A 295 15.14 1.13 -2.06
CA TRP A 295 14.01 0.22 -1.86
C TRP A 295 13.21 0.51 -0.58
N THR A 296 13.90 0.97 0.47
CA THR A 296 13.28 1.23 1.77
C THR A 296 12.36 2.45 1.72
N VAL A 297 12.80 3.50 1.03
CA VAL A 297 12.12 4.81 1.03
C VAL A 297 11.48 5.17 -0.31
N TRP A 298 11.41 4.23 -1.27
CA TRP A 298 10.80 4.50 -2.57
C TRP A 298 9.37 5.01 -2.34
N PRO A 299 9.04 6.24 -2.77
CA PRO A 299 7.79 6.90 -2.37
C PRO A 299 6.53 6.05 -2.52
N THR A 300 6.30 5.44 -3.68
CA THR A 300 5.10 4.63 -3.91
C THR A 300 5.06 3.35 -3.08
N LEU A 301 6.21 2.73 -2.73
CA LEU A 301 6.25 1.58 -1.81
C LEU A 301 5.81 1.95 -0.39
N LEU A 302 5.97 3.22 0.01
CA LEU A 302 5.47 3.75 1.29
C LEU A 302 3.99 4.13 1.17
N LEU A 303 3.61 4.85 0.11
CA LEU A 303 2.24 5.29 -0.11
C LEU A 303 1.23 4.15 -0.18
N VAL A 304 1.63 3.01 -0.75
CA VAL A 304 0.73 1.86 -0.80
C VAL A 304 0.56 1.18 0.55
N ALA A 305 1.41 1.42 1.55
CA ALA A 305 1.44 0.64 2.80
C ALA A 305 0.08 0.47 3.49
N PRO A 306 -0.75 1.52 3.64
CA PRO A 306 -2.08 1.38 4.23
C PRO A 306 -3.23 1.21 3.24
N ARG A 307 -2.94 1.11 1.93
CA ARG A 307 -3.98 1.03 0.90
C ARG A 307 -4.58 -0.37 0.86
N ILE A 308 -5.90 -0.42 0.86
CA ILE A 308 -6.67 -1.65 0.66
C ILE A 308 -6.75 -1.89 -0.85
N GLY A 309 -6.26 -3.04 -1.30
CA GLY A 309 -6.21 -3.41 -2.70
C GLY A 309 -5.27 -4.59 -2.98
N ASN A 310 -5.47 -5.25 -4.12
CA ASN A 310 -4.75 -6.47 -4.49
C ASN A 310 -3.27 -6.24 -4.89
N ASP A 311 -2.85 -4.99 -5.08
CA ASP A 311 -1.50 -4.61 -5.52
C ASP A 311 -0.40 -5.17 -4.61
N GLN A 312 -0.51 -4.95 -3.31
CA GLN A 312 0.54 -5.32 -2.37
C GLN A 312 0.75 -6.83 -2.26
N MET A 313 -0.35 -7.59 -2.26
CA MET A 313 -0.27 -9.05 -2.21
C MET A 313 0.35 -9.60 -3.48
N PHE A 314 0.02 -9.03 -4.64
CA PHE A 314 0.68 -9.36 -5.90
C PHE A 314 2.19 -9.09 -5.81
N ILE A 315 2.61 -7.91 -5.33
CA ILE A 315 4.02 -7.56 -5.19
C ILE A 315 4.72 -8.55 -4.24
N ALA A 316 4.13 -8.86 -3.07
CA ALA A 316 4.70 -9.79 -2.11
C ALA A 316 4.91 -11.18 -2.72
N LEU A 317 3.90 -11.72 -3.40
CA LEU A 317 3.96 -13.02 -4.07
C LEU A 317 4.99 -13.03 -5.20
N HIS A 318 5.09 -11.94 -5.97
CA HIS A 318 6.09 -11.81 -7.03
C HIS A 318 7.51 -11.83 -6.47
N VAL A 319 7.81 -11.05 -5.41
CA VAL A 319 9.15 -11.04 -4.80
C VAL A 319 9.49 -12.40 -4.18
N LEU A 320 8.52 -13.07 -3.55
CA LEU A 320 8.69 -14.43 -3.02
C LEU A 320 8.95 -15.48 -4.12
N CYS A 321 8.28 -15.33 -5.27
CA CYS A 321 8.53 -16.14 -6.46
C CYS A 321 9.99 -15.99 -6.93
N LEU A 322 10.47 -14.76 -7.10
CA LEU A 322 11.86 -14.48 -7.50
C LEU A 322 12.87 -15.03 -6.49
N LEU A 323 12.67 -14.78 -5.20
CA LEU A 323 13.55 -15.27 -4.14
C LEU A 323 13.70 -16.80 -4.19
N SER A 324 12.59 -17.49 -4.40
CA SER A 324 12.54 -18.95 -4.34
C SER A 324 13.02 -19.58 -5.65
N GLY A 325 12.71 -18.97 -6.79
CA GLY A 325 13.28 -19.36 -8.08
C GLY A 325 14.79 -19.12 -8.14
N PHE A 326 15.31 -18.04 -7.55
CA PHE A 326 16.77 -17.83 -7.44
C PHE A 326 17.42 -18.84 -6.51
N ASN A 327 16.76 -19.23 -5.41
CA ASN A 327 17.23 -20.32 -4.56
C ASN A 327 17.25 -21.66 -5.32
N TYR A 328 16.27 -21.90 -6.19
CA TYR A 328 16.25 -23.07 -7.06
C TYR A 328 17.43 -23.06 -8.04
N ILE A 329 17.67 -21.96 -8.75
CA ILE A 329 18.81 -21.84 -9.68
C ILE A 329 20.14 -22.06 -8.95
N ARG A 330 20.28 -21.50 -7.74
CA ARG A 330 21.52 -21.57 -6.97
C ARG A 330 21.79 -22.95 -6.36
N TYR A 331 20.76 -23.60 -5.82
CA TYR A 331 20.93 -24.78 -4.97
C TYR A 331 20.26 -26.05 -5.52
N ARG A 332 19.55 -25.99 -6.67
CA ARG A 332 18.76 -27.09 -7.27
C ARG A 332 17.80 -27.77 -6.28
N LYS A 333 17.30 -27.00 -5.31
CA LYS A 333 16.32 -27.49 -4.34
C LYS A 333 14.93 -27.42 -4.95
N GLY A 334 14.40 -28.54 -5.44
CA GLY A 334 13.08 -28.59 -6.08
C GLY A 334 11.93 -28.06 -5.21
N SER A 335 12.01 -28.17 -3.87
CA SER A 335 11.02 -27.54 -2.98
C SER A 335 10.96 -26.01 -3.12
N SER A 336 12.10 -25.36 -3.45
CA SER A 336 12.13 -23.92 -3.72
C SER A 336 11.43 -23.60 -5.04
N LEU A 337 11.51 -24.49 -6.03
CA LEU A 337 10.76 -24.35 -7.28
C LEU A 337 9.26 -24.54 -7.03
N VAL A 338 8.85 -25.56 -6.27
CA VAL A 338 7.44 -25.75 -5.88
C VAL A 338 6.88 -24.48 -5.25
N PHE A 339 7.60 -23.89 -4.29
CA PHE A 339 7.16 -22.66 -3.64
C PHE A 339 7.11 -21.47 -4.62
N ALA A 340 8.06 -21.36 -5.55
CA ALA A 340 8.01 -20.33 -6.59
C ALA A 340 6.79 -20.50 -7.51
N VAL A 341 6.45 -21.73 -7.90
CA VAL A 341 5.27 -22.04 -8.73
C VAL A 341 3.98 -21.69 -7.99
N VAL A 342 3.87 -22.05 -6.70
CA VAL A 342 2.72 -21.68 -5.87
C VAL A 342 2.59 -20.15 -5.76
N CYS A 343 3.69 -19.43 -5.49
CA CYS A 343 3.66 -17.97 -5.47
C CYS A 343 3.25 -17.36 -6.82
N ALA A 344 3.73 -17.91 -7.94
CA ALA A 344 3.35 -17.44 -9.27
C ALA A 344 1.86 -17.68 -9.57
N ALA A 345 1.33 -18.85 -9.22
CA ALA A 345 -0.09 -19.18 -9.36
C ALA A 345 -0.98 -18.24 -8.53
N LEU A 346 -0.64 -18.06 -7.25
CA LEU A 346 -1.35 -17.13 -6.36
C LEU A 346 -1.24 -15.68 -6.84
N ALA A 347 -0.11 -15.28 -7.45
CA ALA A 347 0.06 -13.95 -7.98
C ALA A 347 -0.92 -13.68 -9.14
N ILE A 348 -1.11 -14.66 -10.05
CA ILE A 348 -2.10 -14.56 -11.14
C ILE A 348 -3.51 -14.43 -10.57
N TRP A 349 -3.85 -15.28 -9.59
CA TRP A 349 -5.17 -15.24 -8.96
C TRP A 349 -5.36 -14.14 -7.92
N THR A 350 -4.36 -13.28 -7.76
CA THR A 350 -4.48 -12.01 -7.04
C THR A 350 -4.64 -10.85 -8.03
N LYS A 351 -3.88 -10.88 -9.13
CA LYS A 351 -3.89 -9.83 -10.14
C LYS A 351 -3.40 -10.36 -11.50
N SER A 352 -4.01 -9.89 -12.59
CA SER A 352 -3.65 -10.30 -13.95
C SER A 352 -2.18 -10.05 -14.30
N THR A 353 -1.52 -9.03 -13.73
CA THR A 353 -0.06 -8.82 -13.90
C THR A 353 0.80 -9.98 -13.35
N GLY A 354 0.20 -10.90 -12.58
CA GLY A 354 0.75 -12.18 -12.19
C GLY A 354 1.21 -13.08 -13.34
N PHE A 355 0.71 -12.90 -14.56
CA PHE A 355 1.21 -13.65 -15.73
C PHE A 355 2.73 -13.51 -15.92
N ILE A 356 3.30 -12.38 -15.52
CA ILE A 356 4.75 -12.16 -15.57
C ILE A 356 5.46 -13.04 -14.54
N SER A 357 4.92 -13.20 -13.34
CA SER A 357 5.44 -14.13 -12.34
C SER A 357 5.49 -15.57 -12.88
N LEU A 358 4.45 -15.99 -13.63
CA LEU A 358 4.39 -17.30 -14.26
C LEU A 358 5.45 -17.47 -15.36
N ALA A 359 5.59 -16.48 -16.25
CA ALA A 359 6.62 -16.49 -17.29
C ALA A 359 8.03 -16.61 -16.68
N LEU A 360 8.30 -15.85 -15.62
CA LEU A 360 9.60 -15.87 -14.95
C LEU A 360 9.86 -17.18 -14.20
N VAL A 361 8.86 -17.79 -13.55
CA VAL A 361 9.10 -19.09 -12.87
C VAL A 361 9.43 -20.19 -13.87
N ILE A 362 8.82 -20.18 -15.07
CA ILE A 362 9.17 -21.11 -16.15
C ILE A 362 10.60 -20.88 -16.60
N LEU A 363 10.98 -19.62 -16.84
CA LEU A 363 12.36 -19.27 -17.19
C LEU A 363 13.35 -19.73 -16.12
N MET A 364 13.02 -19.52 -14.84
CA MET A 364 13.85 -19.97 -13.71
C MET A 364 13.92 -21.49 -13.58
N ALA A 365 12.83 -22.20 -13.86
CA ALA A 365 12.77 -23.66 -13.87
C ALA A 365 13.73 -24.22 -14.93
N VAL A 366 13.65 -23.68 -16.15
CA VAL A 366 14.54 -24.05 -17.27
C VAL A 366 15.98 -23.67 -16.94
N ALA A 367 16.25 -22.43 -16.53
CA ALA A 367 17.60 -21.97 -16.22
C ALA A 367 18.26 -22.79 -15.10
N GLY A 368 17.52 -23.08 -14.03
CA GLY A 368 18.04 -23.90 -12.92
C GLY A 368 18.28 -25.36 -13.32
N TYR A 369 17.46 -25.92 -14.22
CA TYR A 369 17.66 -27.25 -14.79
C TYR A 369 18.90 -27.31 -15.68
N LEU A 370 19.15 -26.27 -16.49
CA LEU A 370 20.26 -26.21 -17.45
C LEU A 370 21.62 -25.85 -16.84
N LYS A 371 21.66 -25.02 -15.80
CA LYS A 371 22.91 -24.43 -15.26
C LYS A 371 23.87 -25.44 -14.60
N ASN A 372 23.35 -26.50 -13.96
CA ASN A 372 24.13 -27.40 -13.12
C ASN A 372 24.42 -28.76 -13.79
N ARG A 373 24.68 -28.77 -15.11
CA ARG A 373 24.91 -29.97 -15.91
C ARG A 373 26.28 -30.61 -15.62
N LEU A 374 26.28 -31.70 -14.87
CA LEU A 374 27.21 -32.82 -15.10
C LEU A 374 26.45 -33.93 -15.85
N PRO A 375 27.07 -34.63 -16.82
CA PRO A 375 26.38 -35.58 -17.72
C PRO A 375 25.65 -36.73 -17.02
N GLU A 376 26.04 -37.12 -15.81
CA GLU A 376 25.60 -38.38 -15.19
C GLU A 376 24.29 -38.29 -14.36
N LYS A 377 23.70 -37.10 -14.17
CA LYS A 377 22.49 -36.91 -13.33
C LYS A 377 21.38 -36.13 -14.03
N PHE A 378 20.91 -36.65 -15.15
CA PHE A 378 19.83 -36.04 -15.94
C PHE A 378 18.42 -36.22 -15.34
N ALA A 379 18.27 -37.00 -14.27
CA ALA A 379 16.95 -37.25 -13.68
C ALA A 379 16.46 -36.07 -12.83
N PRO A 380 15.25 -35.53 -13.07
CA PRO A 380 14.64 -34.53 -12.18
C PRO A 380 14.34 -35.13 -10.81
N SER A 381 14.49 -34.34 -9.75
CA SER A 381 14.06 -34.75 -8.40
C SER A 381 12.53 -34.89 -8.33
N LYS A 382 12.03 -35.68 -7.38
CA LYS A 382 10.57 -35.82 -7.13
C LYS A 382 9.88 -34.45 -6.96
N THR A 383 10.52 -33.52 -6.25
CA THR A 383 9.98 -32.16 -6.05
C THR A 383 9.99 -31.30 -7.31
N GLU A 384 10.92 -31.53 -8.25
CA GLU A 384 10.91 -30.85 -9.55
C GLU A 384 9.80 -31.39 -10.44
N ILE A 385 9.60 -32.71 -10.45
CA ILE A 385 8.46 -33.32 -11.15
C ILE A 385 7.15 -32.73 -10.62
N ILE A 386 6.98 -32.66 -9.29
CA ILE A 386 5.81 -31.99 -8.67
C ILE A 386 5.68 -30.55 -9.17
N SER A 387 6.77 -29.80 -9.28
CA SER A 387 6.73 -28.41 -9.76
C SER A 387 6.25 -28.33 -11.22
N TRP A 388 6.72 -29.22 -12.09
CA TRP A 388 6.27 -29.27 -13.49
C TRP A 388 4.82 -29.67 -13.62
N VAL A 389 4.35 -30.63 -12.81
CA VAL A 389 2.93 -31.02 -12.75
C VAL A 389 2.09 -29.84 -12.27
N LEU A 390 2.50 -29.13 -11.22
CA LEU A 390 1.79 -27.93 -10.74
C LEU A 390 1.75 -26.82 -11.81
N LEU A 391 2.85 -26.59 -12.53
CA LEU A 391 2.86 -25.64 -13.65
C LEU A 391 1.86 -26.05 -14.75
N LEU A 392 1.83 -27.33 -15.12
CA LEU A 392 0.87 -27.85 -16.08
C LEU A 392 -0.57 -27.64 -15.60
N LEU A 393 -0.86 -27.91 -14.32
CA LEU A 393 -2.19 -27.70 -13.74
C LEU A 393 -2.59 -26.22 -13.75
N VAL A 394 -1.66 -25.29 -13.47
CA VAL A 394 -1.90 -23.85 -13.60
C VAL A 394 -2.25 -23.49 -15.05
N PHE A 395 -1.48 -24.00 -16.02
CA PHE A 395 -1.78 -23.76 -17.45
C PHE A 395 -3.12 -24.34 -17.89
N VAL A 396 -3.45 -25.56 -17.46
CA VAL A 396 -4.75 -26.18 -17.75
C VAL A 396 -5.88 -25.36 -17.11
N GLY A 397 -5.71 -24.89 -15.88
CA GLY A 397 -6.69 -24.03 -15.21
C GLY A 397 -6.91 -22.71 -15.95
N LEU A 398 -5.83 -22.05 -16.39
CA LEU A 398 -5.91 -20.82 -17.18
C LEU A 398 -6.53 -21.04 -18.57
N ALA A 399 -6.21 -22.17 -19.21
CA ALA A 399 -6.83 -22.53 -20.48
C ALA A 399 -8.33 -22.77 -20.30
N PHE A 400 -8.72 -23.50 -19.25
CA PHE A 400 -10.11 -23.76 -18.91
C PHE A 400 -10.87 -22.46 -18.62
N GLU A 401 -10.33 -21.58 -17.78
CA GLU A 401 -10.88 -20.24 -17.50
C GLU A 401 -11.09 -19.45 -18.79
N LYS A 402 -10.10 -19.43 -19.68
CA LYS A 402 -10.21 -18.70 -20.96
C LYS A 402 -11.23 -19.30 -21.92
N THR A 403 -11.43 -20.62 -21.89
CA THR A 403 -12.40 -21.30 -22.77
C THR A 403 -13.83 -21.27 -22.25
N MET A 404 -14.01 -21.29 -20.93
CA MET A 404 -15.33 -21.42 -20.27
C MET A 404 -15.80 -20.11 -19.62
N GLY A 405 -14.90 -19.16 -19.38
CA GLY A 405 -15.19 -17.88 -18.77
C GLY A 405 -15.53 -16.82 -19.82
N GLU A 406 -16.51 -15.97 -19.49
CA GLU A 406 -16.93 -14.85 -20.33
C GLU A 406 -16.14 -13.55 -20.04
N GLY A 407 -15.11 -13.61 -19.19
CA GLY A 407 -14.41 -12.46 -18.63
C GLY A 407 -13.27 -11.90 -19.49
N GLY A 408 -13.27 -10.58 -19.70
CA GLY A 408 -12.11 -9.84 -20.20
C GLY A 408 -11.08 -9.54 -19.10
N LEU A 409 -9.82 -9.31 -19.49
CA LEU A 409 -8.68 -9.03 -18.57
C LEU A 409 -8.92 -7.84 -17.61
N VAL A 410 -9.76 -6.90 -18.01
CA VAL A 410 -10.35 -5.82 -17.19
C VAL A 410 -11.78 -5.60 -17.69
N SER A 411 -12.79 -6.17 -17.00
CA SER A 411 -14.17 -6.18 -17.49
C SER A 411 -14.88 -4.82 -17.34
N ASN A 412 -14.54 -4.03 -16.33
CA ASN A 412 -15.11 -2.71 -16.08
C ASN A 412 -14.49 -1.57 -16.92
N ALA A 413 -13.44 -1.85 -17.71
CA ALA A 413 -12.72 -0.81 -18.46
C ALA A 413 -13.62 -0.06 -19.45
N ASN A 414 -14.64 -0.73 -19.99
CA ASN A 414 -15.60 -0.12 -20.91
C ASN A 414 -16.56 0.87 -20.20
N SER A 415 -16.67 0.78 -18.87
CA SER A 415 -17.50 1.65 -18.03
C SER A 415 -16.74 2.89 -17.54
N LEU A 416 -15.46 3.05 -17.92
CA LEU A 416 -14.65 4.20 -17.52
C LEU A 416 -15.08 5.48 -18.25
N HIS A 417 -15.11 6.57 -17.49
CA HIS A 417 -15.51 7.90 -17.98
C HIS A 417 -14.65 8.35 -19.17
N SER A 418 -15.30 8.95 -20.18
CA SER A 418 -14.64 9.39 -21.42
C SER A 418 -13.51 10.40 -21.20
N GLY A 419 -13.62 11.25 -20.17
CA GLY A 419 -12.59 12.23 -19.78
C GLY A 419 -11.25 11.63 -19.33
N LEU A 420 -11.20 10.32 -19.05
CA LEU A 420 -9.95 9.60 -18.78
C LEU A 420 -9.21 9.15 -20.05
N LYS A 421 -9.86 9.22 -21.22
CA LYS A 421 -9.25 8.81 -22.49
C LYS A 421 -8.12 9.76 -22.88
N VAL A 422 -7.02 9.20 -23.39
CA VAL A 422 -5.89 9.95 -23.96
C VAL A 422 -5.42 9.28 -25.26
N GLY A 423 -4.60 9.96 -26.05
CA GLY A 423 -4.18 9.50 -27.38
C GLY A 423 -3.45 8.15 -27.40
N ASN A 424 -3.58 7.41 -28.50
CA ASN A 424 -3.03 6.05 -28.64
C ASN A 424 -2.05 5.92 -29.83
N GLU A 425 -1.37 7.01 -30.18
CA GLU A 425 -0.43 7.07 -31.29
C GLU A 425 1.00 6.79 -30.81
N ALA A 426 1.92 6.48 -31.74
CA ALA A 426 3.33 6.21 -31.40
C ALA A 426 3.97 7.35 -30.58
N GLY A 427 3.59 8.61 -30.87
CA GLY A 427 4.03 9.78 -30.10
C GLY A 427 3.64 9.71 -28.62
N ASN A 428 2.48 9.14 -28.29
CA ASN A 428 2.04 8.97 -26.90
C ASN A 428 2.91 7.97 -26.12
N TYR A 429 3.61 7.05 -26.80
CA TYR A 429 4.44 6.04 -26.14
C TYR A 429 5.92 6.40 -26.11
N LEU A 430 6.41 7.04 -27.18
CA LEU A 430 7.84 7.28 -27.38
C LEU A 430 8.28 8.68 -26.94
N TYR A 431 7.38 9.65 -26.90
CA TYR A 431 7.71 11.00 -26.46
C TYR A 431 7.79 11.07 -24.94
N PHE A 432 8.83 11.73 -24.44
CA PHE A 432 8.99 12.06 -23.04
C PHE A 432 9.03 13.58 -22.87
N ASP A 433 7.96 14.14 -22.30
CA ASP A 433 7.88 15.57 -22.03
C ASP A 433 8.74 15.92 -20.81
N LEU A 434 10.03 16.15 -21.05
CA LEU A 434 10.99 16.47 -20.01
C LEU A 434 10.63 17.78 -19.27
N LYS A 435 10.06 18.76 -19.99
CA LYS A 435 9.71 20.05 -19.39
C LYS A 435 8.65 19.85 -18.32
N SER A 436 7.52 19.25 -18.68
CA SER A 436 6.42 19.00 -17.75
C SER A 436 6.83 18.03 -16.65
N PHE A 437 7.68 17.03 -16.94
CA PHE A 437 8.20 16.13 -15.91
C PHE A 437 9.02 16.86 -14.83
N LEU A 438 9.71 17.95 -15.17
CA LEU A 438 10.53 18.73 -14.24
C LEU A 438 9.74 19.85 -13.55
N THR A 439 8.80 20.49 -14.25
CA THR A 439 8.05 21.63 -13.73
C THR A 439 6.81 21.20 -12.94
N GLU A 440 6.18 20.10 -13.33
CA GLU A 440 4.99 19.55 -12.66
C GLU A 440 5.37 18.34 -11.81
N PRO A 441 5.46 18.48 -10.48
CA PRO A 441 5.93 17.40 -9.61
C PRO A 441 4.98 16.18 -9.62
N TYR A 442 3.67 16.40 -9.72
CA TYR A 442 2.64 15.37 -9.67
C TYR A 442 2.01 15.11 -11.03
N THR A 443 1.32 13.98 -11.17
CA THR A 443 0.48 13.68 -12.33
C THR A 443 -0.99 13.52 -11.92
N SER A 444 -1.90 13.42 -12.88
CA SER A 444 -3.32 13.21 -12.65
C SER A 444 -3.92 12.40 -13.80
N ALA A 445 -4.80 11.44 -13.49
CA ALA A 445 -5.56 10.75 -14.52
C ALA A 445 -6.53 11.67 -15.28
N TRP A 446 -6.89 12.83 -14.72
CA TRP A 446 -7.97 13.71 -15.20
C TRP A 446 -7.49 15.02 -15.81
N ALA A 447 -6.38 15.59 -15.32
CA ALA A 447 -5.91 16.89 -15.78
C ALA A 447 -4.92 16.77 -16.96
N ASN A 448 -5.22 17.45 -18.07
CA ASN A 448 -4.29 17.61 -19.19
C ASN A 448 -3.08 18.47 -18.81
N GLY A 449 -1.97 18.29 -19.54
CA GLY A 449 -0.75 19.07 -19.35
C GLY A 449 0.13 18.62 -18.18
N LEU A 450 -0.32 17.63 -17.39
CA LEU A 450 0.47 16.99 -16.32
C LEU A 450 1.15 15.70 -16.78
N GLY A 451 1.32 15.53 -18.09
CA GLY A 451 2.00 14.39 -18.72
C GLY A 451 1.16 13.12 -18.81
N ARG A 452 -0.16 13.18 -18.57
CA ARG A 452 -1.05 12.01 -18.67
C ARG A 452 -1.20 11.46 -20.09
N GLU A 453 -0.90 12.30 -21.07
CA GLU A 453 -0.95 12.02 -22.50
C GLU A 453 0.23 11.13 -22.96
N TYR A 454 1.31 11.08 -22.17
CA TYR A 454 2.54 10.37 -22.52
C TYR A 454 2.80 9.22 -21.55
N PHE A 455 2.96 8.01 -22.10
CA PHE A 455 3.15 6.76 -21.37
C PHE A 455 4.28 6.83 -20.35
N LEU A 456 5.48 7.26 -20.78
CA LEU A 456 6.66 7.31 -19.93
C LEU A 456 6.53 8.37 -18.83
N ASN A 457 5.97 9.55 -19.15
CA ASN A 457 5.73 10.58 -18.15
C ASN A 457 4.81 10.08 -17.05
N TYR A 458 3.66 9.50 -17.41
CA TYR A 458 2.69 9.04 -16.42
C TYR A 458 3.21 7.82 -15.64
N ALA A 459 3.83 6.84 -16.30
CA ALA A 459 4.40 5.67 -15.63
C ALA A 459 5.51 6.07 -14.65
N PHE A 460 6.43 6.96 -15.04
CA PHE A 460 7.50 7.37 -14.12
C PHE A 460 7.00 8.28 -13.00
N LYS A 461 6.06 9.21 -13.26
CA LYS A 461 5.48 10.04 -12.20
C LYS A 461 4.65 9.22 -11.22
N SER A 462 3.82 8.30 -11.70
CA SER A 462 3.06 7.40 -10.83
C SER A 462 3.96 6.44 -10.06
N SER A 463 5.16 6.10 -10.58
CA SER A 463 6.17 5.36 -9.80
C SER A 463 6.65 6.12 -8.56
N LEU A 464 6.55 7.45 -8.55
CA LEU A 464 6.99 8.32 -7.46
C LEU A 464 5.82 8.77 -6.57
N PHE A 465 4.66 9.11 -7.13
CA PHE A 465 3.60 9.75 -6.34
C PHE A 465 2.22 9.11 -6.51
N GLY A 466 2.13 8.01 -7.27
CA GLY A 466 0.85 7.56 -7.83
C GLY A 466 0.24 8.64 -8.73
N GLU A 467 -1.08 8.59 -8.91
CA GLU A 467 -1.84 9.59 -9.67
C GLU A 467 -2.32 10.79 -8.83
N PHE A 468 -1.65 11.03 -7.69
CA PHE A 468 -2.11 11.93 -6.65
C PHE A 468 -1.21 13.16 -6.48
N LYS A 469 -1.83 14.27 -6.06
CA LYS A 469 -1.13 15.41 -5.49
C LYS A 469 -0.98 15.18 -4.00
N LEU A 470 0.24 14.90 -3.54
CA LEU A 470 0.47 14.51 -2.14
C LEU A 470 0.39 15.71 -1.18
N VAL A 471 1.05 16.81 -1.53
CA VAL A 471 1.16 18.01 -0.69
C VAL A 471 1.11 19.25 -1.58
N GLU A 472 0.28 20.23 -1.21
CA GLU A 472 0.09 21.48 -1.98
C GLU A 472 1.02 22.62 -1.56
N THR A 473 1.66 22.52 -0.39
CA THR A 473 2.59 23.53 0.14
C THR A 473 3.80 23.73 -0.79
N ALA A 474 4.39 24.93 -0.76
CA ALA A 474 5.57 25.26 -1.56
C ALA A 474 6.76 24.33 -1.24
N LEU A 475 6.94 23.97 0.03
CA LEU A 475 7.95 23.01 0.46
C LEU A 475 7.68 21.62 -0.13
N GLY A 476 6.44 21.11 -0.02
CA GLY A 476 6.06 19.81 -0.56
C GLY A 476 6.29 19.71 -2.09
N LYS A 477 5.87 20.74 -2.84
CA LYS A 477 6.12 20.82 -4.28
C LYS A 477 7.62 20.82 -4.61
N THR A 478 8.42 21.59 -3.88
CA THR A 478 9.88 21.66 -4.07
C THR A 478 10.54 20.30 -3.82
N LEU A 479 10.16 19.61 -2.73
CA LEU A 479 10.65 18.27 -2.42
C LEU A 479 10.29 17.26 -3.53
N ALA A 480 9.04 17.29 -4.00
CA ALA A 480 8.58 16.41 -5.08
C ALA A 480 9.29 16.68 -6.42
N SER A 481 9.62 17.93 -6.72
CA SER A 481 10.44 18.29 -7.89
C SER A 481 11.87 17.77 -7.75
N PHE A 482 12.49 17.87 -6.57
CA PHE A 482 13.82 17.28 -6.34
C PHE A 482 13.83 15.76 -6.45
N ILE A 483 12.79 15.07 -6.00
CA ILE A 483 12.62 13.62 -6.22
C ILE A 483 12.53 13.33 -7.73
N SER A 484 11.78 14.12 -8.50
CA SER A 484 11.64 13.95 -9.95
C SER A 484 12.96 14.15 -10.69
N VAL A 485 13.70 15.22 -10.38
CA VAL A 485 15.03 15.49 -10.95
C VAL A 485 16.02 14.38 -10.60
N SER A 486 16.07 14.00 -9.32
CA SER A 486 16.97 12.95 -8.86
C SER A 486 16.63 11.59 -9.46
N PHE A 487 15.35 11.28 -9.70
CA PHE A 487 14.93 10.07 -10.42
C PHE A 487 15.55 9.96 -11.83
N LEU A 488 15.63 11.05 -12.58
CA LEU A 488 16.31 11.06 -13.88
C LEU A 488 17.81 10.78 -13.71
N GLY A 489 18.45 11.37 -12.70
CA GLY A 489 19.84 11.07 -12.35
C GLY A 489 20.05 9.59 -11.96
N LEU A 490 19.17 9.04 -11.12
CA LEU A 490 19.18 7.61 -10.76
C LEU A 490 19.04 6.74 -12.01
N SER A 491 18.23 7.15 -12.98
CA SER A 491 18.05 6.43 -14.25
C SER A 491 19.34 6.38 -15.07
N VAL A 492 20.11 7.47 -15.12
CA VAL A 492 21.46 7.47 -15.74
C VAL A 492 22.38 6.48 -15.05
N PHE A 493 22.39 6.45 -13.71
CA PHE A 493 23.21 5.49 -12.97
C PHE A 493 22.72 4.04 -13.13
N ALA A 494 21.41 3.80 -13.22
CA ALA A 494 20.86 2.47 -13.48
C ALA A 494 21.29 1.95 -14.86
N ILE A 495 21.13 2.76 -15.91
CA ILE A 495 21.55 2.42 -17.28
C ILE A 495 23.06 2.13 -17.30
N ARG A 496 23.85 3.01 -16.69
CA ARG A 496 25.31 2.83 -16.58
C ARG A 496 25.68 1.55 -15.83
N GLY A 497 25.00 1.27 -14.73
CA GLY A 497 25.22 0.07 -13.93
C GLY A 497 24.89 -1.19 -14.72
N TRP A 498 23.78 -1.19 -15.44
CA TRP A 498 23.41 -2.31 -16.32
C TRP A 498 24.43 -2.52 -17.43
N TRP A 499 24.80 -1.46 -18.16
CA TRP A 499 25.70 -1.53 -19.32
C TRP A 499 27.07 -2.11 -18.98
N ASN A 500 27.60 -1.76 -17.80
CA ASN A 500 28.94 -2.15 -17.40
C ASN A 500 28.96 -3.36 -16.48
N THR A 501 27.80 -3.96 -16.14
CA THR A 501 27.76 -5.16 -15.30
C THR A 501 27.82 -6.39 -16.17
N LYS A 502 28.71 -7.33 -15.83
CA LYS A 502 28.70 -8.66 -16.45
C LYS A 502 27.43 -9.40 -16.01
N LEU A 503 26.42 -9.41 -16.86
CA LEU A 503 25.11 -9.97 -16.57
C LEU A 503 25.20 -11.50 -16.44
N ASP A 504 25.02 -12.01 -15.23
CA ASP A 504 24.77 -13.43 -15.00
C ASP A 504 23.28 -13.76 -15.15
N VAL A 505 22.92 -15.03 -14.95
CA VAL A 505 21.53 -15.50 -15.08
C VAL A 505 20.53 -14.72 -14.22
N TYR A 506 20.91 -14.28 -13.02
CA TYR A 506 20.00 -13.55 -12.13
C TYR A 506 19.74 -12.15 -12.66
N HIS A 507 20.79 -11.48 -13.16
CA HIS A 507 20.67 -10.17 -13.78
C HIS A 507 19.82 -10.23 -15.07
N TRP A 508 20.00 -11.26 -15.89
CA TRP A 508 19.15 -11.45 -17.09
C TRP A 508 17.69 -11.67 -16.74
N ILE A 509 17.39 -12.48 -15.71
CA ILE A 509 16.00 -12.69 -15.27
C ILE A 509 15.35 -11.37 -14.83
N LEU A 510 16.07 -10.54 -14.06
CA LEU A 510 15.55 -9.23 -13.65
C LEU A 510 15.39 -8.27 -14.83
N PHE A 511 16.33 -8.28 -15.78
CA PHE A 511 16.21 -7.45 -16.97
C PHE A 511 14.98 -7.84 -17.81
N ILE A 512 14.80 -9.15 -18.06
CA ILE A 512 13.63 -9.70 -18.76
C ILE A 512 12.34 -9.35 -18.00
N GLN A 513 12.33 -9.49 -16.68
CA GLN A 513 11.20 -9.06 -15.84
C GLN A 513 10.82 -7.60 -16.09
N GLY A 514 11.80 -6.69 -16.09
CA GLY A 514 11.56 -5.27 -16.33
C GLY A 514 10.92 -5.04 -17.70
N ILE A 515 11.47 -5.66 -18.75
CA ILE A 515 10.91 -5.60 -20.11
C ILE A 515 9.48 -6.13 -20.14
N LEU A 516 9.23 -7.31 -19.57
CA LEU A 516 7.90 -7.92 -19.59
C LEU A 516 6.86 -7.06 -18.86
N PHE A 517 7.23 -6.43 -17.75
CA PHE A 517 6.36 -5.49 -17.04
C PHE A 517 6.02 -4.26 -17.88
N PHE A 518 7.02 -3.57 -18.42
CA PHE A 518 6.76 -2.40 -19.26
C PHE A 518 5.99 -2.77 -20.53
N ALA A 519 6.28 -3.92 -21.15
CA ALA A 519 5.53 -4.42 -22.30
C ALA A 519 4.07 -4.70 -21.95
N ALA A 520 3.80 -5.32 -20.80
CA ALA A 520 2.44 -5.58 -20.34
C ALA A 520 1.67 -4.29 -20.03
N LEU A 521 2.33 -3.30 -19.41
CA LEU A 521 1.71 -2.00 -19.15
C LEU A 521 1.41 -1.24 -20.45
N SER A 522 2.35 -1.20 -21.39
CA SER A 522 2.14 -0.62 -22.72
C SER A 522 1.01 -1.32 -23.47
N PHE A 523 0.92 -2.66 -23.37
CA PHE A 523 -0.16 -3.42 -23.98
C PHE A 523 -1.52 -3.12 -23.34
N LEU A 524 -1.58 -3.00 -22.01
CA LEU A 524 -2.80 -2.60 -21.30
C LEU A 524 -3.27 -1.23 -21.77
N ARG A 525 -2.34 -0.27 -21.85
CA ARG A 525 -2.59 1.09 -22.34
C ARG A 525 -3.03 1.12 -23.81
N TYR A 526 -2.45 0.28 -24.65
CA TYR A 526 -2.83 0.18 -26.06
C TYR A 526 -4.25 -0.35 -26.23
N LYS A 527 -4.61 -1.38 -25.47
CA LYS A 527 -5.95 -1.98 -25.50
C LYS A 527 -7.00 -1.08 -24.88
N TYR A 528 -6.67 -0.41 -23.78
CA TYR A 528 -7.56 0.47 -23.05
C TYR A 528 -6.93 1.85 -22.96
N PRO A 529 -7.24 2.77 -23.89
CA PRO A 529 -6.58 4.06 -23.99
C PRO A 529 -7.08 5.07 -22.94
N TYR A 530 -7.09 4.67 -21.66
CA TYR A 530 -7.28 5.52 -20.49
C TYR A 530 -5.96 5.87 -19.77
N ALA A 531 -5.85 7.08 -19.22
CA ALA A 531 -4.64 7.55 -18.54
C ALA A 531 -4.25 6.64 -17.35
N CYS A 532 -5.24 6.20 -16.56
CA CYS A 532 -5.03 5.29 -15.43
C CYS A 532 -4.49 3.90 -15.83
N SER A 533 -4.55 3.53 -17.12
CA SER A 533 -3.94 2.29 -17.62
C SER A 533 -2.41 2.36 -17.71
N ASN A 534 -1.81 3.55 -17.48
CA ASN A 534 -0.37 3.77 -17.39
C ASN A 534 0.18 3.74 -15.96
N ASP A 535 -0.67 3.47 -14.96
CA ASP A 535 -0.25 3.56 -13.55
C ASP A 535 0.81 2.51 -13.21
N PHE A 536 1.93 2.98 -12.67
CA PHE A 536 3.06 2.15 -12.26
C PHE A 536 2.71 1.13 -11.18
N ARG A 537 1.59 1.30 -10.45
CA ARG A 537 1.13 0.32 -9.45
C ARG A 537 1.02 -1.09 -10.02
N TYR A 538 0.66 -1.21 -11.30
CA TYR A 538 0.56 -2.49 -12.00
C TYR A 538 1.91 -3.18 -12.22
N ILE A 539 3.01 -2.42 -12.24
CA ILE A 539 4.35 -2.90 -12.55
C ILE A 539 5.38 -2.60 -11.46
N MET A 540 4.93 -2.33 -10.23
CA MET A 540 5.80 -1.96 -9.13
C MET A 540 6.99 -2.93 -8.89
N PRO A 541 6.87 -4.26 -9.11
CA PRO A 541 8.02 -5.15 -9.02
C PRO A 541 9.15 -4.86 -10.02
N ALA A 542 8.91 -4.11 -11.11
CA ALA A 542 9.94 -3.65 -12.04
C ALA A 542 11.02 -2.79 -11.37
N LEU A 543 10.76 -2.22 -10.17
CA LEU A 543 11.79 -1.56 -9.35
C LEU A 543 12.98 -2.48 -9.03
N LEU A 544 12.76 -3.80 -8.92
CA LEU A 544 13.84 -4.77 -8.71
C LEU A 544 14.77 -4.90 -9.92
N SER A 545 14.29 -4.52 -11.10
CA SER A 545 15.07 -4.44 -12.34
C SER A 545 15.81 -3.11 -12.50
N PHE A 546 15.63 -2.18 -11.57
CA PHE A 546 16.19 -0.82 -11.61
C PHE A 546 17.15 -0.56 -10.45
N VAL A 547 16.67 -0.72 -9.22
CA VAL A 547 17.35 -0.31 -7.98
C VAL A 547 18.74 -0.95 -7.79
N PRO A 548 18.97 -2.26 -8.05
CA PRO A 548 20.31 -2.84 -7.95
C PRO A 548 21.34 -2.15 -8.86
N TYR A 549 20.91 -1.81 -10.08
CA TYR A 549 21.79 -1.24 -11.10
C TYR A 549 22.17 0.20 -10.79
N VAL A 550 21.36 0.97 -10.05
CA VAL A 550 21.78 2.28 -9.54
C VAL A 550 23.03 2.13 -8.66
N GLY A 551 22.99 1.21 -7.68
CA GLY A 551 24.11 0.96 -6.79
C GLY A 551 25.36 0.46 -7.52
N LEU A 552 25.19 -0.40 -8.52
CA LEU A 552 26.28 -0.86 -9.38
C LEU A 552 26.85 0.29 -10.21
N GLY A 553 26.02 1.11 -10.83
CA GLY A 553 26.43 2.25 -11.67
C GLY A 553 27.20 3.34 -10.93
N ILE A 554 27.06 3.42 -9.60
CA ILE A 554 27.84 4.33 -8.77
C ILE A 554 29.21 3.73 -8.40
N TYR A 555 29.27 2.44 -8.05
CA TYR A 555 30.42 1.86 -7.34
C TYR A 555 31.31 0.88 -8.12
N GLN A 556 31.29 0.88 -9.46
CA GLN A 556 32.27 0.09 -10.20
C GLN A 556 33.71 0.58 -10.00
N LYS A 557 34.65 -0.37 -10.11
CA LYS A 557 36.08 -0.16 -9.84
C LYS A 557 36.69 0.92 -10.75
N GLU A 558 36.30 0.94 -12.02
CA GLU A 558 36.85 1.82 -13.05
C GLU A 558 36.35 3.27 -12.97
N PHE A 559 35.42 3.58 -12.06
CA PHE A 559 34.76 4.88 -12.06
C PHE A 559 35.49 5.92 -11.21
N SER A 560 35.59 7.13 -11.77
CA SER A 560 36.23 8.27 -11.12
C SER A 560 35.49 8.69 -9.85
N LEU A 561 36.22 9.32 -8.93
CA LEU A 561 35.66 9.83 -7.67
C LEU A 561 34.51 10.83 -7.90
N LYS A 562 34.59 11.65 -8.97
CA LYS A 562 33.54 12.61 -9.33
C LYS A 562 32.19 11.94 -9.59
N TRP A 563 32.18 10.83 -10.35
CA TRP A 563 30.95 10.06 -10.61
C TRP A 563 30.38 9.41 -9.36
N LYS A 564 31.26 8.92 -8.47
CA LYS A 564 30.84 8.36 -7.17
C LYS A 564 30.19 9.43 -6.29
N ILE A 565 30.79 10.61 -6.19
CA ILE A 565 30.25 11.73 -5.42
C ILE A 565 28.91 12.19 -5.99
N LEU A 566 28.83 12.39 -7.31
CA LEU A 566 27.59 12.79 -7.97
C LEU A 566 26.46 11.78 -7.74
N GLY A 567 26.75 10.49 -7.92
CA GLY A 567 25.75 9.43 -7.72
C GLY A 567 25.26 9.35 -6.27
N ILE A 568 26.16 9.48 -5.30
CA ILE A 568 25.76 9.52 -3.89
C ILE A 568 24.97 10.78 -3.55
N ALA A 569 25.34 11.94 -4.09
CA ALA A 569 24.55 13.16 -3.93
C ALA A 569 23.14 12.98 -4.51
N THR A 570 23.00 12.39 -5.69
CA THR A 570 21.68 12.09 -6.29
C THR A 570 20.84 11.16 -5.42
N VAL A 571 21.45 10.08 -4.89
CA VAL A 571 20.77 9.14 -3.98
C VAL A 571 20.35 9.82 -2.69
N LEU A 572 21.21 10.65 -2.09
CA LEU A 572 20.90 11.38 -0.86
C LEU A 572 19.76 12.38 -1.07
N VAL A 573 19.77 13.14 -2.17
CA VAL A 573 18.66 14.05 -2.51
C VAL A 573 17.36 13.27 -2.64
N PHE A 574 17.36 12.15 -3.39
CA PHE A 574 16.17 11.31 -3.56
C PHE A 574 15.66 10.79 -2.21
N VAL A 575 16.54 10.19 -1.40
CA VAL A 575 16.18 9.56 -0.12
C VAL A 575 15.67 10.59 0.88
N VAL A 576 16.40 11.70 1.07
CA VAL A 576 16.04 12.74 2.04
C VAL A 576 14.74 13.42 1.61
N CYS A 577 14.60 13.80 0.35
CA CYS A 577 13.37 14.44 -0.13
C CYS A 577 12.18 13.49 -0.06
N SER A 578 12.36 12.19 -0.33
CA SER A 578 11.29 11.19 -0.19
C SER A 578 10.81 11.08 1.25
N VAL A 579 11.73 10.98 2.22
CA VAL A 579 11.39 10.91 3.64
C VAL A 579 10.71 12.19 4.12
N LEU A 580 11.25 13.36 3.76
CA LEU A 580 10.68 14.65 4.15
C LEU A 580 9.31 14.89 3.51
N LEU A 581 9.13 14.54 2.24
CA LEU A 581 7.83 14.69 1.56
C LEU A 581 6.78 13.80 2.21
N MET A 582 7.10 12.54 2.53
CA MET A 582 6.20 11.68 3.29
C MET A 582 5.95 12.23 4.69
N GLY A 583 6.96 12.84 5.31
CA GLY A 583 6.82 13.64 6.53
C GLY A 583 5.75 14.74 6.43
N CYS A 584 5.75 15.49 5.32
CA CYS A 584 4.76 16.53 5.05
C CYS A 584 3.37 15.99 4.69
N VAL A 585 3.23 14.70 4.37
CA VAL A 585 1.92 14.07 4.21
C VAL A 585 1.28 13.80 5.59
N PHE A 586 2.08 13.75 6.66
CA PHE A 586 1.60 13.49 8.03
C PHE A 586 1.03 14.73 8.74
N GLY A 587 1.53 15.92 8.40
CA GLY A 587 1.21 17.19 9.08
C GLY A 587 0.40 18.11 8.20
#